data_AF-A0A4Y2N1H7-F1
#
_entry.id   AF-A0A4Y2N1H7-F1
#
_cell.length_a   1.000
_cell.length_b   1.000
_cell.length_c   1.000
_cell.angle_alpha   90.00
_cell.angle_beta   90.00
_cell.angle_gamma   90.00
#
_symmetry.space_group_name_H-M   'P 1'
#
loop_
_entity.id
_entity.type
_entity.pdbx_description
1 polymer ?
#
loop_
_entity_poly.entity_id
_entity_poly.type
_entity_poly.pdbx_seq_one_letter_code
_entity_poly.pdbx_strand_id
1 'polypeptide(L)'
;MDVLKCKRSQFRRLFTKALNDFEKSELLSINERILKLRLIEEKAKPMLEMEETYREELIKTWRIAESKLASLLAERDSSSVVNESFNQNAVLRYPKLKLPTFDGNIKNWLGYWGQFKKIDTDPNLDDHDKFAYLLQSMEKGSSAEELIKSFPPGGESYSKALQQLQSRFGKEDLLIEVYVRDLLSLVLLKNSQPKFSLRKLYDNLESKLRALEVLGVARDKYAAMLYPLVESSLPDDTLRAWQRYRAINRGHRETESSEPNDKKESTHRMDLDGLLSFLLDEIEGEERVSIATKCFTKYKIS
;
A
#
# COMPACT_ATOMS: atom_id res chain seq x y z
N MET A 1 21.96 72.66 -13.43
CA MET A 1 20.80 71.76 -13.28
C MET A 1 20.84 70.56 -14.24
N ASP A 2 21.59 70.64 -15.35
CA ASP A 2 21.54 69.66 -16.45
C ASP A 2 22.29 68.34 -16.21
N VAL A 3 23.34 68.36 -15.39
CA VAL A 3 24.14 67.15 -15.07
C VAL A 3 23.30 66.11 -14.32
N LEU A 4 22.40 66.55 -13.42
CA LEU A 4 21.51 65.67 -12.65
C LEU A 4 20.41 65.06 -13.54
N LYS A 5 19.89 65.82 -14.51
CA LYS A 5 18.92 65.30 -15.49
C LYS A 5 19.57 64.26 -16.42
N CYS A 6 20.81 64.52 -16.86
CA CYS A 6 21.59 63.60 -17.67
C CYS A 6 21.86 62.26 -16.93
N LYS A 7 22.31 62.32 -15.67
CA LYS A 7 22.54 61.13 -14.84
C LYS A 7 21.26 60.32 -14.58
N ARG A 8 20.13 60.98 -14.34
CA ARG A 8 18.82 60.30 -14.17
C ARG A 8 18.35 59.61 -15.45
N SER A 9 18.55 60.24 -16.61
CA SER A 9 18.23 59.64 -17.90
C SER A 9 19.08 58.40 -18.19
N GLN A 10 20.39 58.47 -17.90
CA GLN A 10 21.30 57.32 -18.04
C GLN A 10 20.91 56.16 -17.11
N PHE A 11 20.59 56.45 -15.84
CA PHE A 11 20.17 55.42 -14.89
C PHE A 11 18.88 54.73 -15.32
N ARG A 12 17.87 55.50 -15.76
CA ARG A 12 16.62 54.95 -16.28
C ARG A 12 16.85 54.04 -17.48
N ARG A 13 17.73 54.44 -18.40
CA ARG A 13 18.09 53.64 -19.58
C ARG A 13 18.78 52.33 -19.21
N LEU A 14 19.71 52.35 -18.25
CA LEU A 14 20.39 51.16 -17.76
C LEU A 14 19.44 50.22 -17.02
N PHE A 15 18.56 50.76 -16.18
CA PHE A 15 17.56 49.98 -15.45
C PHE A 15 16.57 49.28 -16.38
N THR A 16 16.03 49.98 -17.39
CA THR A 16 15.14 49.37 -18.38
C THR A 16 15.86 48.31 -19.21
N LYS A 17 17.14 48.54 -19.56
CA LYS A 17 17.94 47.54 -20.26
C LYS A 17 18.13 46.28 -19.40
N ALA A 18 18.47 46.43 -18.12
CA ALA A 18 18.64 45.32 -17.19
C ALA A 18 17.34 44.53 -16.96
N LEU A 19 16.19 45.22 -16.87
CA LEU A 19 14.87 44.58 -16.80
C LEU A 19 14.57 43.76 -18.05
N ASN A 20 14.77 44.34 -19.24
CA ASN A 20 14.55 43.62 -20.49
C ASN A 20 15.52 42.44 -20.67
N ASP A 21 16.78 42.59 -20.27
CA ASP A 21 17.77 41.52 -20.33
C ASP A 21 17.44 40.39 -19.34
N PHE A 22 16.89 40.72 -18.16
CA PHE A 22 16.42 39.74 -17.16
C PHE A 22 15.19 38.96 -17.66
N GLU A 23 14.15 39.64 -18.15
CA GLU A 23 12.96 38.99 -18.72
C GLU A 23 13.31 38.08 -19.91
N LYS A 24 14.26 38.53 -20.76
CA LYS A 24 14.75 37.73 -21.89
C LYS A 24 15.51 36.48 -21.43
N SER A 25 16.27 36.56 -20.34
CA SER A 25 16.98 35.42 -19.75
C SER A 25 16.01 34.38 -19.18
N GLU A 26 14.96 34.80 -18.48
CA GLU A 26 13.92 33.90 -17.98
C GLU A 26 13.17 33.21 -19.13
N LEU A 27 12.80 33.96 -20.18
CA LEU A 27 12.16 33.40 -21.37
C LEU A 27 13.06 32.38 -22.10
N LEU A 28 14.36 32.63 -22.19
CA LEU A 28 15.32 31.67 -22.75
C LEU A 28 15.39 30.38 -21.93
N SER A 29 15.43 30.49 -20.60
CA SER A 29 15.43 29.33 -19.70
C SER A 29 14.13 28.52 -19.81
N ILE A 30 12.99 29.19 -19.87
CA ILE A 30 11.68 28.54 -20.05
C ILE A 30 11.63 27.80 -21.40
N ASN A 31 12.07 28.45 -22.49
CA ASN A 31 12.13 27.82 -23.80
C ASN A 31 13.03 26.59 -23.83
N GLU A 32 14.17 26.63 -23.13
CA GLU A 32 15.08 25.48 -23.02
C GLU A 32 14.42 24.31 -22.26
N ARG A 33 13.67 24.59 -21.19
CA ARG A 33 12.90 23.57 -20.45
C ARG A 33 11.78 22.98 -21.29
N ILE A 34 11.06 23.79 -22.07
CA ILE A 34 10.03 23.34 -23.00
C ILE A 34 10.63 22.42 -24.07
N LEU A 35 11.80 22.76 -24.62
CA LEU A 35 12.49 21.91 -25.59
C LEU A 35 12.90 20.56 -24.98
N LYS A 36 13.42 20.56 -23.74
CA LYS A 36 13.76 19.32 -23.02
C LYS A 36 12.52 18.44 -22.78
N LEU A 37 11.39 19.02 -22.38
CA LEU A 37 10.13 18.28 -22.18
C LEU A 37 9.59 17.67 -23.48
N ARG A 38 9.61 18.43 -24.59
CA ARG A 38 9.20 17.92 -25.90
C ARG A 38 10.06 16.73 -26.35
N LEU A 39 11.36 16.78 -26.08
CA LEU A 39 12.30 15.71 -26.42
C LEU A 39 12.08 14.44 -25.57
N ILE A 40 11.65 14.59 -24.32
CA ILE A 40 11.24 13.47 -23.46
C ILE A 40 9.94 12.85 -23.99
N GLU A 41 8.96 13.67 -24.37
CA GLU A 41 7.69 13.21 -24.93
C GLU A 41 7.88 12.44 -26.24
N GLU A 42 8.76 12.93 -27.13
CA GLU A 42 9.11 12.26 -28.38
C GLU A 42 9.77 10.89 -28.13
N LYS A 43 10.64 10.79 -27.12
CA LYS A 43 11.27 9.52 -26.73
C LYS A 43 10.31 8.53 -26.06
N ALA A 44 9.28 9.03 -25.37
CA ALA A 44 8.29 8.19 -24.68
C ALA A 44 7.27 7.55 -25.63
N LYS A 45 6.93 8.20 -26.75
CA LYS A 45 5.99 7.69 -27.76
C LYS A 45 6.29 6.26 -28.25
N PRO A 46 7.49 5.93 -28.77
CA PRO A 46 7.77 4.60 -29.25
C PRO A 46 7.78 3.53 -28.14
N MET A 47 8.03 3.93 -26.88
CA MET A 47 8.00 3.02 -25.74
C MET A 47 6.56 2.61 -25.37
N LEU A 48 5.60 3.54 -25.49
CA LEU A 48 4.18 3.26 -25.29
C LEU A 48 3.60 2.40 -26.43
N GLU A 49 3.96 2.71 -27.68
CA GLU A 49 3.57 1.89 -28.85
C GLU A 49 4.12 0.46 -28.75
N MET A 50 5.34 0.29 -28.23
CA MET A 50 5.91 -1.05 -27.96
C MET A 50 5.14 -1.81 -26.86
N GLU A 51 4.67 -1.13 -25.81
CA GLU A 51 3.86 -1.78 -24.77
C GLU A 51 2.48 -2.21 -25.30
N GLU A 52 1.85 -1.38 -26.13
CA GLU A 52 0.57 -1.70 -26.76
C GLU A 52 0.69 -2.90 -27.71
N THR A 53 1.73 -2.93 -28.55
CA THR A 53 1.99 -4.07 -29.45
C THR A 53 2.26 -5.37 -28.69
N TYR A 54 3.01 -5.31 -27.57
CA TYR A 54 3.23 -6.47 -26.70
C TYR A 54 1.92 -6.98 -26.07
N ARG A 55 1.04 -6.07 -25.63
CA ARG A 55 -0.30 -6.43 -25.13
C ARG A 55 -1.15 -7.10 -26.21
N GLU A 56 -1.15 -6.59 -27.44
CA GLU A 56 -1.89 -7.21 -28.53
C GLU A 56 -1.39 -8.62 -28.86
N GLU A 57 -0.08 -8.84 -28.82
CA GLU A 57 0.53 -10.15 -29.07
C GLU A 57 0.16 -11.16 -27.98
N LEU A 58 0.14 -10.73 -26.71
CA LEU A 58 -0.38 -11.51 -25.60
C LEU A 58 -1.86 -11.89 -25.78
N ILE A 59 -2.70 -10.96 -26.21
CA ILE A 59 -4.12 -11.24 -26.47
C ILE A 59 -4.29 -12.23 -27.63
N LYS A 60 -3.51 -12.09 -28.70
CA LYS A 60 -3.54 -13.01 -29.86
C LYS A 60 -3.15 -14.42 -29.44
N THR A 61 -2.06 -14.58 -28.67
CA THR A 61 -1.61 -15.89 -28.20
C THR A 61 -2.60 -16.55 -27.24
N TRP A 62 -3.24 -15.78 -26.35
CA TRP A 62 -4.32 -16.27 -25.49
C TRP A 62 -5.52 -16.78 -26.29
N ARG A 63 -5.99 -16.03 -27.29
CA ARG A 63 -7.09 -16.48 -28.17
C ARG A 63 -6.76 -17.75 -28.92
N ILE A 64 -5.51 -17.89 -29.39
CA ILE A 64 -5.06 -19.13 -30.06
C ILE A 64 -5.09 -20.30 -29.06
N ALA A 65 -4.59 -20.11 -27.83
CA ALA A 65 -4.64 -21.13 -26.79
C ALA A 65 -6.08 -21.54 -26.43
N GLU A 66 -7.00 -20.58 -26.32
CA GLU A 66 -8.43 -20.83 -26.09
C GLU A 66 -9.05 -21.62 -27.25
N SER A 67 -8.76 -21.24 -28.50
CA SER A 67 -9.28 -21.94 -29.68
C SER A 67 -8.77 -23.39 -29.76
N LYS A 68 -7.50 -23.62 -29.40
CA LYS A 68 -6.89 -24.95 -29.37
C LYS A 68 -7.44 -25.82 -28.23
N LEU A 69 -7.72 -25.23 -27.07
CA LEU A 69 -8.44 -25.92 -25.99
C LEU A 69 -9.86 -26.31 -26.44
N ALA A 70 -10.57 -25.39 -27.10
CA ALA A 70 -11.91 -25.66 -27.62
C ALA A 70 -11.93 -26.79 -28.67
N SER A 71 -10.95 -26.82 -29.59
CA SER A 71 -10.85 -27.90 -30.59
C SER A 71 -10.52 -29.26 -29.96
N LEU A 72 -9.61 -29.31 -28.99
CA LEU A 72 -9.26 -30.54 -28.26
C LEU A 72 -10.43 -31.08 -27.43
N LEU A 73 -11.29 -30.19 -26.91
CA LEU A 73 -12.51 -30.58 -26.21
C LEU A 73 -13.57 -31.12 -27.19
N ALA A 74 -13.71 -30.54 -28.38
CA ALA A 74 -14.64 -30.99 -29.41
C ALA A 74 -14.26 -32.36 -30.02
N GLU A 75 -12.97 -32.67 -30.18
CA GLU A 75 -12.50 -33.98 -30.64
C GLU A 75 -12.78 -35.10 -29.62
N ARG A 76 -12.84 -34.76 -28.33
CA ARG A 76 -13.13 -35.72 -27.24
C ARG A 76 -14.60 -36.15 -27.22
N ASP A 77 -15.52 -35.31 -27.70
CA ASP A 77 -16.96 -35.62 -27.76
C ASP A 77 -17.34 -36.62 -28.85
N SER A 78 -16.43 -36.94 -29.79
CA SER A 78 -16.68 -37.94 -30.84
C SER A 78 -16.45 -39.39 -30.38
N SER A 79 -15.99 -39.61 -29.14
CA SER A 79 -15.71 -40.96 -28.63
C SER A 79 -16.04 -41.16 -27.14
N SER A 80 -17.34 -41.14 -26.77
CA SER A 80 -17.95 -42.17 -25.91
C SER A 80 -19.40 -41.85 -25.56
N VAL A 81 -20.28 -42.81 -25.84
CA VAL A 81 -21.64 -42.91 -25.32
C VAL A 81 -21.59 -43.28 -23.84
N VAL A 82 -22.07 -42.45 -22.91
CA VAL A 82 -23.10 -42.79 -21.89
C VAL A 82 -23.73 -41.50 -21.36
N ASN A 83 -25.06 -41.51 -21.30
CA ASN A 83 -25.94 -40.41 -20.95
C ASN A 83 -26.18 -40.37 -19.43
N GLU A 84 -25.77 -39.31 -18.75
CA GLU A 84 -26.47 -38.78 -17.59
C GLU A 84 -26.12 -37.29 -17.44
N SER A 85 -27.16 -36.46 -17.45
CA SER A 85 -27.19 -34.99 -17.37
C SER A 85 -26.00 -34.32 -16.68
N PHE A 86 -25.05 -33.82 -17.47
CA PHE A 86 -24.02 -32.86 -17.03
C PHE A 86 -24.30 -31.50 -17.66
N ASN A 87 -25.01 -30.65 -16.91
CA ASN A 87 -24.98 -29.23 -17.17
C ASN A 87 -23.60 -28.67 -16.77
N GLN A 88 -22.91 -28.16 -17.79
CA GLN A 88 -22.01 -27.01 -17.77
C GLN A 88 -20.64 -27.14 -17.06
N ASN A 89 -19.61 -26.91 -17.89
CA ASN A 89 -18.33 -26.34 -17.54
C ASN A 89 -17.51 -27.14 -16.52
N ALA A 90 -16.44 -27.79 -16.99
CA ALA A 90 -15.28 -28.10 -16.17
C ALA A 90 -14.56 -26.79 -15.79
N VAL A 91 -15.24 -25.98 -14.97
CA VAL A 91 -14.66 -24.89 -14.19
C VAL A 91 -13.49 -25.51 -13.43
N LEU A 92 -12.30 -24.94 -13.57
CA LEU A 92 -11.22 -25.16 -12.60
C LEU A 92 -11.83 -24.99 -11.21
N ARG A 93 -12.10 -26.10 -10.52
CA ARG A 93 -12.71 -26.06 -9.19
C ARG A 93 -11.64 -25.60 -8.22
N TYR A 94 -11.40 -24.30 -8.20
CA TYR A 94 -10.75 -23.64 -7.08
C TYR A 94 -11.50 -24.04 -5.80
N PRO A 95 -10.80 -24.23 -4.67
CA PRO A 95 -11.48 -24.38 -3.39
C PRO A 95 -12.54 -23.28 -3.29
N LYS A 96 -13.80 -23.66 -3.04
CA LYS A 96 -14.88 -22.69 -2.85
C LYS A 96 -14.42 -21.72 -1.76
N LEU A 97 -14.33 -20.44 -2.10
CA LEU A 97 -13.98 -19.40 -1.15
C LEU A 97 -14.91 -19.54 0.05
N LYS A 98 -14.33 -19.79 1.23
CA LYS A 98 -15.09 -19.85 2.46
C LYS A 98 -15.63 -18.46 2.74
N LEU A 99 -16.85 -18.41 3.26
CA LEU A 99 -17.44 -17.16 3.73
C LEU A 99 -16.51 -16.56 4.80
N PRO A 100 -16.22 -15.24 4.75
CA PRO A 100 -15.42 -14.61 5.79
C PRO A 100 -16.14 -14.76 7.13
N THR A 101 -15.39 -14.93 8.21
CA THR A 101 -15.93 -15.04 9.57
C THR A 101 -15.57 -13.82 10.39
N PHE A 102 -16.53 -13.29 11.14
CA PHE A 102 -16.34 -12.14 12.03
C PHE A 102 -16.68 -12.49 13.47
N ASP A 103 -15.71 -12.26 14.35
CA ASP A 103 -15.74 -12.55 15.79
C ASP A 103 -16.35 -11.42 16.64
N GLY A 104 -16.69 -10.28 16.01
CA GLY A 104 -17.09 -9.07 16.73
C GLY A 104 -15.93 -8.30 17.34
N ASN A 105 -14.68 -8.66 17.05
CA ASN A 105 -13.52 -7.87 17.45
C ASN A 105 -13.29 -6.75 16.45
N ILE A 106 -13.31 -5.51 16.94
CA ILE A 106 -13.13 -4.33 16.11
C ILE A 106 -11.80 -4.34 15.33
N LYS A 107 -10.74 -4.95 15.89
CA LYS A 107 -9.42 -5.07 15.23
C LYS A 107 -9.47 -5.86 13.93
N ASN A 108 -10.39 -6.82 13.84
CA ASN A 108 -10.56 -7.71 12.70
C ASN A 108 -11.57 -7.16 11.67
N TRP A 109 -12.23 -6.03 11.99
CA TRP A 109 -13.27 -5.44 11.15
C TRP A 109 -12.78 -5.14 9.73
N LEU A 110 -11.62 -4.48 9.57
CA LEU A 110 -11.10 -4.12 8.25
C LEU A 110 -10.89 -5.34 7.34
N GLY A 111 -10.33 -6.42 7.90
CA GLY A 111 -10.09 -7.67 7.17
C GLY A 111 -11.38 -8.40 6.80
N TYR A 112 -12.37 -8.37 7.69
CA TYR A 112 -13.71 -8.91 7.42
C TYR A 112 -14.46 -8.09 6.36
N TRP A 113 -14.59 -6.78 6.58
CA TRP A 113 -15.34 -5.88 5.73
C TRP A 113 -14.78 -5.84 4.30
N GLY A 114 -13.45 -5.86 4.15
CA GLY A 114 -12.82 -5.94 2.83
C GLY A 114 -13.21 -7.18 2.00
N GLN A 115 -13.57 -8.29 2.65
CA GLN A 115 -14.03 -9.50 2.00
C GLN A 115 -15.56 -9.51 1.83
N PHE A 116 -16.29 -9.17 2.89
CA PHE A 116 -17.75 -9.20 2.90
C PHE A 116 -18.37 -8.13 1.98
N LYS A 117 -17.69 -7.00 1.77
CA LYS A 117 -18.13 -5.94 0.85
C LYS A 117 -18.45 -6.47 -0.55
N LYS A 118 -17.75 -7.50 -1.04
CA LYS A 118 -18.04 -8.12 -2.34
C LYS A 118 -19.43 -8.75 -2.40
N ILE A 119 -19.87 -9.36 -1.30
CA ILE A 119 -21.19 -9.99 -1.16
C ILE A 119 -22.28 -8.91 -1.06
N ASP A 120 -22.01 -7.86 -0.27
CA ASP A 120 -22.90 -6.70 -0.15
C ASP A 120 -23.16 -6.02 -1.50
N THR A 121 -22.10 -5.82 -2.30
CA THR A 121 -22.19 -5.17 -3.62
C THR A 121 -22.64 -6.09 -4.77
N ASP A 122 -22.83 -7.40 -4.53
CA ASP A 122 -23.24 -8.32 -5.59
C ASP A 122 -24.68 -8.02 -6.03
N PRO A 123 -24.92 -7.66 -7.31
CA PRO A 123 -26.27 -7.40 -7.81
C PRO A 123 -27.10 -8.67 -8.03
N ASN A 124 -26.48 -9.85 -8.05
CA ASN A 124 -27.17 -11.12 -8.27
C ASN A 124 -27.77 -11.72 -7.00
N LEU A 125 -27.42 -11.16 -5.83
CA LEU A 125 -27.95 -11.58 -4.54
C LEU A 125 -29.06 -10.64 -4.10
N ASP A 126 -30.19 -11.21 -3.70
CA ASP A 126 -31.26 -10.45 -3.06
C ASP A 126 -30.92 -10.14 -1.59
N ASP A 127 -31.69 -9.24 -0.98
CA ASP A 127 -31.44 -8.85 0.42
C ASP A 127 -31.68 -9.99 1.42
N HIS A 128 -32.50 -10.98 1.07
CA HIS A 128 -32.76 -12.16 1.91
C HIS A 128 -31.52 -13.06 1.97
N ASP A 129 -30.94 -13.37 0.82
CA ASP A 129 -29.71 -14.14 0.68
C ASP A 129 -28.54 -13.38 1.31
N LYS A 130 -28.44 -12.07 1.09
CA LYS A 130 -27.43 -11.23 1.75
C LYS A 130 -27.56 -11.25 3.26
N PHE A 131 -28.78 -11.24 3.81
CA PHE A 131 -28.99 -11.39 5.25
C PHE A 131 -28.56 -12.77 5.75
N ALA A 132 -28.87 -13.84 5.01
CA ALA A 132 -28.44 -15.19 5.34
C ALA A 132 -26.90 -15.31 5.34
N TYR A 133 -26.23 -14.74 4.33
CA TYR A 133 -24.77 -14.66 4.28
C TYR A 133 -24.20 -13.80 5.41
N LEU A 134 -24.82 -12.66 5.74
CA LEU A 134 -24.41 -11.83 6.86
C LEU A 134 -24.41 -12.63 8.16
N LEU A 135 -25.51 -13.33 8.45
CA LEU A 135 -25.64 -14.16 9.64
C LEU A 135 -24.63 -15.33 9.66
N GLN A 136 -24.45 -16.02 8.54
CA GLN A 136 -23.48 -17.12 8.42
C GLN A 136 -22.03 -16.65 8.52
N SER A 137 -21.77 -15.39 8.17
CA SER A 137 -20.44 -14.77 8.25
C SER A 137 -20.06 -14.34 9.67
N MET A 138 -20.96 -14.46 10.65
CA MET A 138 -20.65 -14.21 12.05
C MET A 138 -20.17 -15.49 12.74
N GLU A 139 -19.17 -15.36 13.59
CA GLU A 139 -18.71 -16.47 14.42
C GLU A 139 -19.77 -16.82 15.47
N LYS A 140 -20.02 -18.12 15.68
CA LYS A 140 -21.03 -18.59 16.62
C LYS A 140 -20.70 -18.17 18.05
N GLY A 141 -21.67 -17.57 18.74
CA GLY A 141 -21.50 -17.06 20.10
C GLY A 141 -20.72 -15.74 20.19
N SER A 142 -20.42 -15.10 19.07
CA SER A 142 -19.80 -13.77 19.06
C SER A 142 -20.82 -12.66 19.34
N SER A 143 -20.32 -11.52 19.84
CA SER A 143 -21.17 -10.33 20.01
C SER A 143 -21.73 -9.80 18.68
N ALA A 144 -21.05 -10.09 17.56
CA ALA A 144 -21.55 -9.76 16.24
C ALA A 144 -22.73 -10.65 15.83
N GLU A 145 -22.67 -11.96 16.10
CA GLU A 145 -23.79 -12.88 15.85
C GLU A 145 -25.03 -12.52 16.67
N GLU A 146 -24.85 -12.20 17.96
CA GLU A 146 -25.95 -11.75 18.84
C GLU A 146 -26.63 -10.49 18.29
N LEU A 147 -25.85 -9.53 17.77
CA LEU A 147 -26.40 -8.33 17.15
C LEU A 147 -27.25 -8.67 15.93
N ILE A 148 -26.74 -9.50 15.01
CA ILE A 148 -27.48 -9.83 13.78
C ILE A 148 -28.72 -10.67 14.08
N LYS A 149 -28.66 -11.61 15.04
CA LYS A 149 -29.81 -12.42 15.48
C LYS A 149 -30.92 -11.60 16.16
N SER A 150 -30.61 -10.40 16.65
CA SER A 150 -31.61 -9.52 17.25
C SER A 150 -32.59 -8.93 16.23
N PHE A 151 -32.26 -8.97 14.94
CA PHE A 151 -33.14 -8.51 13.87
C PHE A 151 -34.09 -9.62 13.40
N PRO A 152 -35.34 -9.29 13.05
CA PRO A 152 -36.25 -10.24 12.42
C PRO A 152 -35.64 -10.79 11.13
N PRO A 153 -35.70 -12.11 10.89
CA PRO A 153 -35.19 -12.70 9.66
C PRO A 153 -35.99 -12.20 8.45
N GLY A 154 -35.31 -11.52 7.52
CA GLY A 154 -35.92 -11.01 6.30
C GLY A 154 -35.03 -10.00 5.55
N GLY A 155 -35.23 -9.88 4.23
CA GLY A 155 -34.44 -8.97 3.39
C GLY A 155 -34.61 -7.50 3.80
N GLU A 156 -35.80 -7.10 4.23
CA GLU A 156 -36.06 -5.74 4.73
C GLU A 156 -35.21 -5.37 5.96
N SER A 157 -34.78 -6.37 6.75
CA SER A 157 -33.92 -6.18 7.91
C SER A 157 -32.45 -6.08 7.52
N TYR A 158 -32.04 -6.49 6.32
CA TYR A 158 -30.64 -6.54 5.89
C TYR A 158 -29.95 -5.20 6.03
N SER A 159 -30.50 -4.17 5.39
CA SER A 159 -29.92 -2.82 5.41
C SER A 159 -29.76 -2.30 6.84
N LYS A 160 -30.76 -2.51 7.70
CA LYS A 160 -30.73 -2.07 9.11
C LYS A 160 -29.71 -2.85 9.95
N ALA A 161 -29.64 -4.16 9.78
CA ALA A 161 -28.70 -5.02 10.48
C ALA A 161 -27.25 -4.70 10.08
N LEU A 162 -27.01 -4.51 8.79
CA LEU A 162 -25.70 -4.14 8.25
C LEU A 162 -25.26 -2.75 8.75
N GLN A 163 -26.15 -1.76 8.71
CA GLN A 163 -25.86 -0.42 9.25
C GLN A 163 -25.54 -0.46 10.75
N GLN A 164 -26.25 -1.26 11.53
CA GLN A 164 -25.98 -1.40 12.96
C GLN A 164 -24.66 -2.12 13.23
N LEU A 165 -24.32 -3.12 12.42
CA LEU A 165 -23.01 -3.79 12.47
C LEU A 165 -21.87 -2.80 12.16
N GLN A 166 -21.99 -2.04 11.08
CA GLN A 166 -21.03 -0.99 10.71
C GLN A 166 -20.95 0.11 11.78
N SER A 167 -22.08 0.55 12.32
CA SER A 167 -22.11 1.54 13.38
C SER A 167 -21.44 1.04 14.65
N ARG A 168 -21.52 -0.27 14.97
CA ARG A 168 -20.92 -0.81 16.20
C ARG A 168 -19.43 -1.12 16.05
N PHE A 169 -19.03 -1.70 14.92
CA PHE A 169 -17.68 -2.25 14.73
C PHE A 169 -16.86 -1.55 13.63
N GLY A 170 -17.50 -0.77 12.77
CA GLY A 170 -16.87 -0.08 11.64
C GLY A 170 -16.63 1.41 11.84
N LYS A 171 -16.71 1.92 13.08
CA LYS A 171 -16.41 3.34 13.36
C LYS A 171 -14.94 3.62 13.09
N GLU A 172 -14.67 4.41 12.04
CA GLU A 172 -13.31 4.74 11.60
C GLU A 172 -12.49 5.39 12.72
N ASP A 173 -13.05 6.35 13.46
CA ASP A 173 -12.36 7.02 14.58
C ASP A 173 -11.88 6.03 15.66
N LEU A 174 -12.75 5.08 16.02
CA LEU A 174 -12.44 4.08 17.04
C LEU A 174 -11.42 3.06 16.51
N LEU A 175 -11.50 2.69 15.23
CA LEU A 175 -10.53 1.82 14.58
C LEU A 175 -9.14 2.46 14.56
N ILE A 176 -9.06 3.75 14.20
CA ILE A 176 -7.82 4.53 14.23
C ILE A 176 -7.24 4.51 15.65
N GLU A 177 -8.06 4.81 16.66
CA GLU A 177 -7.62 4.81 18.05
C GLU A 177 -7.07 3.44 18.49
N VAL A 178 -7.75 2.35 18.12
CA VAL A 178 -7.32 0.99 18.45
C VAL A 178 -5.99 0.65 17.76
N TYR A 179 -5.82 0.96 16.48
CA TYR A 179 -4.57 0.69 15.77
C TYR A 179 -3.41 1.54 16.28
N VAL A 180 -3.66 2.81 16.63
CA VAL A 180 -2.66 3.67 17.27
C VAL A 180 -2.28 3.11 18.64
N ARG A 181 -3.25 2.77 19.51
CA ARG A 181 -2.96 2.16 20.83
C ARG A 181 -2.18 0.85 20.70
N ASP A 182 -2.49 0.02 19.69
CA ASP A 182 -1.73 -1.20 19.40
C ASP A 182 -0.29 -0.88 19.00
N LEU A 183 -0.07 0.11 18.13
CA LEU A 183 1.27 0.60 17.78
C LEU A 183 2.04 1.08 19.02
N LEU A 184 1.40 1.85 19.90
CA LEU A 184 2.00 2.28 21.17
C LEU A 184 2.36 1.08 22.05
N SER A 185 1.49 0.07 22.14
CA SER A 185 1.73 -1.12 22.96
C SER A 185 2.92 -1.95 22.45
N LEU A 186 3.08 -2.09 21.13
CA LEU A 186 4.21 -2.78 20.51
C LEU A 186 5.54 -2.13 20.89
N VAL A 187 5.55 -0.80 20.95
CA VAL A 187 6.72 -0.01 21.35
C VAL A 187 7.07 -0.23 22.83
N LEU A 188 6.07 -0.37 23.70
CA LEU A 188 6.25 -0.56 25.14
C LEU A 188 6.66 -1.99 25.52
N LEU A 189 6.36 -2.99 24.69
CA LEU A 189 6.63 -4.41 24.96
C LEU A 189 8.13 -4.77 25.00
N LYS A 190 9.03 -3.91 24.52
CA LYS A 190 10.50 -4.06 24.66
C LYS A 190 10.92 -4.31 26.11
N ASN A 191 10.28 -3.65 27.07
CA ASN A 191 10.68 -3.69 28.48
C ASN A 191 10.27 -4.98 29.20
N SER A 192 9.44 -5.82 28.58
CA SER A 192 8.86 -7.00 29.25
C SER A 192 9.38 -8.34 28.72
N GLN A 193 10.07 -8.37 27.58
CA GLN A 193 10.51 -9.62 26.95
C GLN A 193 12.02 -9.61 26.65
N PRO A 194 12.81 -10.52 27.25
CA PRO A 194 14.27 -10.56 27.06
C PRO A 194 14.72 -11.09 25.68
N LYS A 195 13.81 -11.67 24.88
CA LYS A 195 14.06 -12.14 23.51
C LYS A 195 12.95 -11.64 22.58
N PHE A 196 13.08 -10.42 22.12
CA PHE A 196 12.15 -9.81 21.19
C PHE A 196 12.64 -9.99 19.75
N SER A 197 11.79 -10.53 18.86
CA SER A 197 12.16 -10.77 17.46
C SER A 197 11.94 -9.51 16.64
N LEU A 198 13.02 -8.98 16.04
CA LEU A 198 12.96 -7.78 15.20
C LEU A 198 11.98 -7.95 14.03
N ARG A 199 11.97 -9.13 13.40
CA ARG A 199 11.01 -9.51 12.35
C ARG A 199 9.56 -9.37 12.82
N LYS A 200 9.22 -9.92 13.99
CA LYS A 200 7.85 -9.81 14.52
C LYS A 200 7.47 -8.36 14.84
N LEU A 201 8.39 -7.54 15.32
CA LEU A 201 8.14 -6.12 15.53
C LEU A 201 7.78 -5.44 14.21
N TYR A 202 8.64 -5.62 13.22
CA TYR A 202 8.49 -5.01 11.90
C TYR A 202 7.16 -5.41 11.26
N ASP A 203 6.85 -6.70 11.22
CA ASP A 203 5.62 -7.22 10.60
C ASP A 203 4.36 -6.63 11.27
N ASN A 204 4.37 -6.51 12.60
CA ASN A 204 3.25 -5.94 13.35
C ASN A 204 3.13 -4.43 13.14
N LEU A 205 4.25 -3.71 13.18
CA LEU A 205 4.32 -2.27 12.95
C LEU A 205 3.76 -1.93 11.56
N GLU A 206 4.32 -2.55 10.54
CA GLU A 206 3.95 -2.33 9.14
C GLU A 206 2.51 -2.76 8.87
N SER A 207 2.03 -3.85 9.49
CA SER A 207 0.63 -4.25 9.41
C SER A 207 -0.33 -3.18 9.94
N LYS A 208 -0.02 -2.54 11.07
CA LYS A 208 -0.87 -1.49 11.64
C LYS A 208 -0.78 -0.18 10.84
N LEU A 209 0.40 0.16 10.32
CA LEU A 209 0.59 1.31 9.43
C LEU A 209 -0.27 1.20 8.17
N ARG A 210 -0.27 0.03 7.52
CA ARG A 210 -1.14 -0.23 6.36
C ARG A 210 -2.62 -0.15 6.70
N ALA A 211 -3.03 -0.63 7.88
CA ALA A 211 -4.42 -0.53 8.33
C ALA A 211 -4.87 0.93 8.49
N LEU A 212 -4.00 1.79 9.04
CA LEU A 212 -4.26 3.23 9.16
C LEU A 212 -4.31 3.93 7.80
N GLU A 213 -3.47 3.53 6.84
CA GLU A 213 -3.52 4.05 5.47
C GLU A 213 -4.84 3.72 4.76
N VAL A 214 -5.36 2.50 4.94
CA VAL A 214 -6.68 2.09 4.42
C VAL A 214 -7.81 2.93 5.01
N LEU A 215 -7.68 3.36 6.27
CA LEU A 215 -8.61 4.27 6.95
C LEU A 215 -8.41 5.75 6.55
N GLY A 216 -7.58 6.04 5.54
CA GLY A 216 -7.35 7.41 5.06
C GLY A 216 -6.41 8.24 5.93
N VAL A 217 -5.74 7.62 6.90
CA VAL A 217 -4.73 8.31 7.71
C VAL A 217 -3.40 8.27 6.98
N ALA A 218 -3.05 9.40 6.34
CA ALA A 218 -1.78 9.54 5.64
C ALA A 218 -0.58 9.39 6.60
N ARG A 219 0.47 8.71 6.12
CA ARG A 219 1.71 8.46 6.87
C ARG A 219 2.35 9.73 7.42
N ASP A 220 2.30 10.81 6.64
CA ASP A 220 2.76 12.14 7.06
C ASP A 220 2.12 12.66 8.35
N LYS A 221 0.85 12.35 8.61
CA LYS A 221 0.12 12.88 9.77
C LYS A 221 0.61 12.30 11.09
N TYR A 222 1.07 11.06 11.09
CA TYR A 222 1.51 10.38 12.31
C TYR A 222 3.02 10.12 12.35
N ALA A 223 3.77 10.30 11.25
CA ALA A 223 5.19 10.00 11.22
C ALA A 223 6.00 10.75 12.29
N ALA A 224 5.66 12.01 12.56
CA ALA A 224 6.31 12.80 13.62
C ALA A 224 6.09 12.22 15.03
N MET A 225 4.95 11.58 15.27
CA MET A 225 4.66 10.89 16.52
C MET A 225 5.25 9.48 16.53
N LEU A 226 5.04 8.70 15.48
CA LEU A 226 5.44 7.28 15.46
C LEU A 226 6.95 7.10 15.37
N TYR A 227 7.67 7.95 14.63
CA TYR A 227 9.13 7.84 14.49
C TYR A 227 9.87 7.72 15.83
N PRO A 228 9.77 8.68 16.76
CA PRO A 228 10.50 8.58 18.03
C PRO A 228 10.05 7.39 18.87
N LEU A 229 8.81 6.94 18.72
CA LEU A 229 8.30 5.75 19.40
C LEU A 229 8.90 4.45 18.84
N VAL A 230 8.90 4.29 17.52
CA VAL A 230 9.51 3.14 16.86
C VAL A 230 11.00 3.12 17.14
N GLU A 231 11.69 4.26 17.04
CA GLU A 231 13.10 4.39 17.39
C GLU A 231 13.38 3.94 18.83
N SER A 232 12.51 4.32 19.78
CA SER A 232 12.64 3.91 21.18
C SER A 232 12.33 2.42 21.43
N SER A 233 11.57 1.77 20.55
CA SER A 233 11.21 0.36 20.66
C SER A 233 12.32 -0.62 20.25
N LEU A 234 13.36 -0.13 19.57
CA LEU A 234 14.43 -0.97 19.05
C LEU A 234 15.35 -1.46 20.16
N PRO A 235 15.86 -2.71 20.09
CA PRO A 235 16.96 -3.17 20.93
C PRO A 235 18.17 -2.23 20.82
N ASP A 236 18.95 -2.10 21.89
CA ASP A 236 20.05 -1.13 21.94
C ASP A 236 21.10 -1.35 20.85
N ASP A 237 21.37 -2.61 20.48
CA ASP A 237 22.30 -2.96 19.40
C ASP A 237 21.75 -2.51 18.03
N THR A 238 20.47 -2.79 17.76
CA THR A 238 19.78 -2.34 16.54
C THR A 238 19.70 -0.82 16.47
N LEU A 239 19.45 -0.14 17.60
CA LEU A 239 19.41 1.32 17.66
C LEU A 239 20.79 1.92 17.35
N ARG A 240 21.88 1.36 17.89
CA ARG A 240 23.24 1.81 17.56
C ARG A 240 23.56 1.61 16.09
N ALA A 241 23.15 0.48 15.50
CA ALA A 241 23.31 0.21 14.07
C ALA A 241 22.53 1.23 13.23
N TRP A 242 21.28 1.53 13.60
CA TRP A 242 20.45 2.56 12.97
C TRP A 242 21.11 3.95 13.01
N GLN A 243 21.65 4.39 14.16
CA GLN A 243 22.30 5.70 14.24
C GLN A 243 23.53 5.80 13.33
N ARG A 244 24.31 4.71 13.20
CA ARG A 244 25.45 4.65 12.27
C ARG A 244 24.99 4.74 10.82
N TYR A 245 23.97 3.96 10.44
CA TYR A 245 23.39 3.96 9.10
C TYR A 245 22.84 5.36 8.74
N ARG A 246 22.10 5.99 9.66
CA ARG A 246 21.54 7.33 9.49
C ARG A 246 22.62 8.40 9.33
N ALA A 247 23.71 8.33 10.10
CA ALA A 247 24.81 9.28 10.00
C ALA A 247 25.50 9.24 8.63
N ILE A 248 25.68 8.04 8.06
CA ILE A 248 26.26 7.85 6.72
C ILE A 248 25.32 8.43 5.65
N ASN A 249 24.02 8.15 5.76
CA ASN A 249 23.06 8.52 4.72
C ASN A 249 22.57 9.97 4.80
N ARG A 250 22.65 10.64 5.96
CA ARG A 250 22.39 12.09 6.07
C ARG A 250 23.45 12.93 5.34
N GLY A 251 24.73 12.51 5.40
CA GLY A 251 25.82 13.21 4.70
C GLY A 251 25.63 13.29 3.18
N HIS A 252 24.92 12.33 2.59
CA HIS A 252 24.64 12.30 1.14
C HIS A 252 23.49 13.24 0.71
N ARG A 253 22.52 13.53 1.59
CA ARG A 253 21.35 14.37 1.28
C ARG A 253 21.66 15.86 1.29
N GLU A 254 22.61 16.30 2.11
CA GLU A 254 23.01 17.70 2.19
C GLU A 254 23.88 18.13 0.98
N THR A 255 24.57 17.19 0.34
CA THR A 255 25.36 17.44 -0.89
C THR A 255 24.53 17.50 -2.17
N GLU A 256 23.32 16.94 -2.19
CA GLU A 256 22.48 16.87 -3.41
C GLU A 256 21.29 17.84 -3.41
N SER A 257 20.99 18.52 -2.30
CA SER A 257 19.83 19.41 -2.17
C SER A 257 20.19 20.89 -2.30
N SER A 258 20.67 21.28 -3.48
CA SER A 258 20.76 22.69 -3.90
C SER A 258 19.67 23.06 -4.91
N GLU A 259 18.40 22.74 -4.62
CA GLU A 259 17.26 23.36 -5.29
C GLU A 259 16.13 23.64 -4.28
N PRO A 260 15.56 24.86 -4.24
CA PRO A 260 14.40 25.18 -3.41
C PRO A 260 13.14 24.78 -4.17
N ASN A 261 12.42 23.74 -3.72
CA ASN A 261 11.07 23.50 -4.23
C ASN A 261 10.10 22.91 -3.21
N ASP A 262 8.87 23.42 -3.24
CA ASP A 262 7.79 23.42 -2.24
C ASP A 262 7.12 22.08 -1.94
N LYS A 263 7.88 21.00 -1.76
CA LYS A 263 7.39 19.79 -1.07
C LYS A 263 8.46 19.29 -0.13
N LYS A 264 8.59 19.95 1.03
CA LYS A 264 9.19 19.29 2.21
C LYS A 264 8.24 18.16 2.59
N GLU A 265 8.39 17.02 1.94
CA GLU A 265 7.97 15.74 2.48
C GLU A 265 8.45 15.72 3.94
N SER A 266 7.52 15.50 4.88
CA SER A 266 7.81 15.79 6.28
C SER A 266 9.07 15.03 6.70
N THR A 267 10.06 15.72 7.27
CA THR A 267 11.37 15.12 7.62
C THR A 267 11.20 13.83 8.42
N HIS A 268 10.16 13.80 9.26
CA HIS A 268 9.76 12.65 10.06
C HIS A 268 9.21 11.47 9.23
N ARG A 269 8.50 11.70 8.13
CA ARG A 269 8.08 10.64 7.22
C ARG A 269 9.29 10.00 6.56
N MET A 270 10.21 10.81 6.04
CA MET A 270 11.44 10.30 5.46
C MET A 270 12.31 9.55 6.48
N ASP A 271 12.32 10.00 7.74
CA ASP A 271 13.04 9.33 8.83
C ASP A 271 12.36 8.01 9.24
N LEU A 272 11.02 7.95 9.27
CA LEU A 272 10.26 6.72 9.56
C LEU A 272 10.40 5.69 8.43
N ASP A 273 10.24 6.12 7.18
CA ASP A 273 10.40 5.25 6.01
C ASP A 273 11.84 4.72 5.91
N GLY A 274 12.83 5.58 6.17
CA GLY A 274 14.24 5.17 6.25
C GLY A 274 14.49 4.17 7.37
N LEU A 275 13.85 4.35 8.52
CA LEU A 275 13.97 3.42 9.64
C LEU A 275 13.34 2.06 9.29
N LEU A 276 12.16 2.04 8.68
CA LEU A 276 11.50 0.81 8.22
C LEU A 276 12.37 0.06 7.20
N SER A 277 12.97 0.78 6.24
CA SER A 277 13.91 0.19 5.27
C SER A 277 15.12 -0.43 5.95
N PHE A 278 15.73 0.29 6.90
CA PHE A 278 16.87 -0.23 7.66
C PHE A 278 16.49 -1.50 8.43
N LEU A 279 15.30 -1.54 9.05
CA LEU A 279 14.86 -2.73 9.78
C LEU A 279 14.70 -3.94 8.86
N LEU A 280 14.20 -3.76 7.64
CA LEU A 280 14.16 -4.82 6.64
C LEU A 280 15.56 -5.32 6.29
N ASP A 281 16.50 -4.41 6.02
CA ASP A 281 17.89 -4.74 5.69
C ASP A 281 18.56 -5.51 6.84
N GLU A 282 18.33 -5.10 8.09
CA GLU A 282 18.86 -5.76 9.28
C GLU A 282 18.25 -7.15 9.46
N ILE A 283 16.94 -7.30 9.26
CA ILE A 283 16.25 -8.60 9.31
C ILE A 283 16.79 -9.55 8.23
N GLU A 284 17.01 -9.05 7.01
CA GLU A 284 17.62 -9.85 5.94
C GLU A 284 19.08 -10.21 6.27
N GLY A 285 19.82 -9.27 6.89
CA GLY A 285 21.16 -9.50 7.41
C GLY A 285 21.21 -10.63 8.45
N GLU A 286 20.30 -10.62 9.43
CA GLU A 286 20.17 -11.69 10.43
C GLU A 286 19.90 -13.06 9.76
N GLU A 287 19.08 -13.09 8.72
CA GLU A 287 18.81 -14.31 7.96
C GLU A 287 20.03 -14.82 7.21
N ARG A 288 20.76 -13.93 6.53
CA ARG A 288 22.00 -14.25 5.84
C ARG A 288 23.07 -14.78 6.80
N VAL A 289 23.21 -14.16 7.97
CA VAL A 289 24.12 -14.63 9.03
C VAL A 289 23.67 -15.99 9.56
N SER A 290 22.37 -16.17 9.81
CA SER A 290 21.80 -17.47 10.21
C SER A 290 22.07 -18.56 9.17
N ILE A 291 21.93 -18.26 7.88
CA ILE A 291 22.26 -19.20 6.79
C ILE A 291 23.76 -19.51 6.82
N ALA A 292 24.62 -18.50 6.82
CA ALA A 292 26.08 -18.68 6.80
C ALA A 292 26.60 -19.48 8.00
N THR A 293 26.05 -19.25 9.20
CA THR A 293 26.45 -19.96 10.42
C THR A 293 25.89 -21.38 10.47
N LYS A 294 24.65 -21.62 10.02
CA LYS A 294 24.03 -22.95 10.05
C LYS A 294 24.52 -23.87 8.94
N CYS A 295 24.92 -23.35 7.78
CA CYS A 295 25.43 -24.12 6.64
C CYS A 295 26.59 -25.05 7.02
N PHE A 296 27.44 -24.66 7.97
CA PHE A 296 28.58 -25.47 8.42
C PHE A 296 28.29 -26.37 9.64
N THR A 297 27.16 -26.20 10.33
CA THR A 297 26.81 -27.05 11.50
C THR A 297 26.26 -28.42 11.14
N LYS A 298 25.87 -28.64 9.87
CA LYS A 298 25.38 -29.93 9.37
C LYS A 298 26.49 -30.95 9.09
N TYR A 299 27.77 -30.54 9.14
CA TYR A 299 28.94 -31.39 8.89
C TYR A 299 29.83 -31.56 10.14
N LYS A 300 29.23 -31.67 11.33
CA LYS A 300 29.94 -32.33 12.43
C LYS A 300 30.00 -33.83 12.10
N ILE A 301 31.06 -34.20 11.38
CA ILE A 301 31.50 -35.57 11.13
C ILE A 301 31.62 -36.25 12.50
N SER A 302 30.85 -37.33 12.69
CA SER A 302 30.95 -38.24 13.84
C SER A 302 32.24 -39.05 13.78
#